data_AF-A0A101HQ77-F1
#
_entry.id   AF-A0A101HQ77-F1
#
_cell.length_a   1.000
_cell.length_b   1.000
_cell.length_c   1.000
_cell.angle_alpha   90.00
_cell.angle_beta   90.00
_cell.angle_gamma   90.00
#
_symmetry.space_group_name_H-M   'P 1'
#
loop_
_entity.id
_entity.type
_entity.pdbx_description
1 polymer ?
#
loop_
_entity_poly.entity_id
_entity_poly.type
_entity_poly.pdbx_seq_one_letter_code
_entity_poly.pdbx_strand_id
1 'polypeptide(L)'
;DYEGRATLDIETEIIFNKPNQMTQFLEQYDKPQQEQFADFQESMTQFAESFNRAMYVEDFQSTATVLGSNRVRVIEHAVISGFAAVEEGVVNTDMGDMEFDLTGEAYSLAISIPPGATIIEVNPTPTVVADGNVYIWTDTGKTKFPKIQFARGE
;
A
#
# COMPACT_ATOMS: atom_id res chain seq x y z
N ASP A 1 -12.46 0.39 2.36
CA ASP A 1 -13.83 0.81 2.73
C ASP A 1 -14.58 -0.42 3.26
N TYR A 2 -15.91 -0.37 3.35
CA TYR A 2 -16.73 -1.52 3.79
C TYR A 2 -16.90 -2.61 2.74
N GLU A 3 -16.49 -2.37 1.49
CA GLU A 3 -16.54 -3.34 0.38
C GLU A 3 -15.20 -4.05 0.18
N GLY A 4 -14.21 -3.76 1.04
CA GLY A 4 -12.87 -4.31 0.93
C GLY A 4 -12.01 -3.66 -0.16
N ARG A 5 -12.45 -2.53 -0.73
CA ARG A 5 -11.64 -1.71 -1.62
C ARG A 5 -10.66 -0.86 -0.81
N ALA A 6 -9.44 -0.70 -1.30
CA ALA A 6 -8.43 0.18 -0.72
C ALA A 6 -7.95 1.20 -1.75
N THR A 7 -7.61 2.38 -1.26
CA THR A 7 -6.83 3.38 -1.98
C THR A 7 -5.44 3.37 -1.39
N LEU A 8 -4.43 3.27 -2.25
CA LEU A 8 -3.03 3.20 -1.86
C LEU A 8 -2.31 4.42 -2.45
N ASP A 9 -1.63 5.16 -1.58
CA ASP A 9 -0.75 6.24 -1.95
C ASP A 9 0.66 5.87 -1.47
N ILE A 10 1.59 5.73 -2.42
CA ILE A 10 2.97 5.28 -2.15
C ILE A 10 3.92 6.37 -2.62
N GLU A 11 4.80 6.81 -1.73
CA GLU A 11 5.91 7.70 -2.07
C GLU A 11 7.23 7.00 -1.74
N THR A 12 8.12 6.89 -2.74
CA THR A 12 9.42 6.23 -2.58
C THR A 12 10.53 7.09 -3.17
N GLU A 13 11.63 7.28 -2.42
CA GLU A 13 12.87 7.83 -2.96
C GLU A 13 13.90 6.72 -3.18
N ILE A 14 14.38 6.62 -4.42
CA ILE A 14 15.35 5.61 -4.83
C ILE A 14 16.68 6.32 -5.14
N ILE A 15 17.75 5.84 -4.52
CA ILE A 15 19.12 6.27 -4.80
C ILE A 15 19.83 5.18 -5.58
N PHE A 16 20.26 5.52 -6.80
CA PHE A 16 20.97 4.61 -7.69
C PHE A 16 22.48 4.71 -7.46
N ASN A 17 23.13 3.54 -7.33
CA ASN A 17 24.59 3.46 -7.22
C ASN A 17 25.28 3.50 -8.59
N LYS A 18 24.56 3.19 -9.67
CA LYS A 18 25.07 3.19 -11.05
C LYS A 18 24.12 3.99 -11.97
N PRO A 19 24.63 4.95 -12.77
CA PRO A 19 23.80 5.77 -13.65
C PRO A 19 22.92 4.96 -14.62
N ASN A 20 23.46 3.89 -15.24
CA ASN A 20 22.70 3.08 -16.20
C ASN A 20 21.47 2.41 -15.58
N GLN A 21 21.48 2.10 -14.28
CA GLN A 21 20.31 1.53 -13.60
C GLN A 21 19.18 2.55 -13.48
N MET A 22 19.51 3.83 -13.28
CA MET A 22 18.51 4.90 -13.21
C MET A 22 17.82 5.10 -14.56
N THR A 23 18.58 5.10 -15.67
CA THR A 23 17.99 5.23 -17.01
C THR A 23 17.05 4.07 -17.33
N GLN A 24 17.48 2.83 -17.11
CA GLN A 24 16.63 1.65 -17.33
C GLN A 24 15.38 1.63 -16.45
N PHE A 25 15.48 2.16 -15.24
CA PHE A 25 14.34 2.29 -14.34
C PHE A 25 13.33 3.31 -14.87
N LEU A 26 13.79 4.49 -15.29
CA LEU A 26 12.91 5.54 -15.80
C LEU A 26 12.18 5.15 -17.08
N GLU A 27 12.80 4.33 -17.94
CA GLU A 27 12.17 3.79 -19.15
C GLU A 27 10.87 3.03 -18.87
N GLN A 28 10.70 2.46 -17.67
CA GLN A 28 9.46 1.78 -17.28
C GLN A 28 8.28 2.75 -17.07
N TYR A 29 8.57 4.00 -16.71
CA TYR A 29 7.56 5.04 -16.46
C TYR A 29 7.20 5.81 -17.73
N ASP A 30 7.97 5.65 -18.81
CA ASP A 30 7.68 6.20 -20.13
C ASP A 30 6.68 5.33 -20.93
N LYS A 31 6.35 4.13 -20.42
CA LYS A 31 5.36 3.24 -21.03
C LYS A 31 3.98 3.89 -21.13
N PRO A 32 3.15 3.55 -22.13
CA PRO A 32 1.76 4.00 -22.16
C PRO A 32 1.00 3.59 -20.89
N GLN A 33 0.11 4.46 -20.40
CA GLN A 33 -0.66 4.21 -19.17
C GLN A 33 -1.37 2.86 -19.15
N GLN A 34 -1.88 2.40 -20.29
CA GLN A 34 -2.53 1.09 -20.41
C GLN A 34 -1.57 -0.08 -20.14
N GLU A 35 -0.31 0.03 -20.57
CA GLU A 35 0.71 -0.98 -20.30
C GLU A 35 1.12 -0.94 -18.83
N GLN A 36 1.33 0.25 -18.26
CA GLN A 36 1.61 0.41 -16.83
C GLN A 36 0.50 -0.20 -15.95
N PHE A 37 -0.76 0.03 -16.32
CA PHE A 37 -1.90 -0.56 -15.63
C PHE A 37 -1.91 -2.10 -15.73
N ALA A 38 -1.61 -2.66 -16.90
CA ALA A 38 -1.56 -4.10 -17.11
C ALA A 38 -0.42 -4.74 -16.28
N ASP A 39 0.77 -4.14 -16.29
CA ASP A 39 1.94 -4.58 -15.50
C ASP A 39 1.64 -4.52 -13.99
N PHE A 40 0.96 -3.46 -13.54
CA PHE A 40 0.56 -3.33 -12.14
C PHE A 40 -0.51 -4.35 -11.74
N GLN A 41 -1.52 -4.58 -12.59
CA GLN A 41 -2.52 -5.64 -12.36
C GLN A 41 -1.89 -7.04 -12.31
N GLU A 42 -0.89 -7.33 -13.15
CA GLU A 42 -0.17 -8.61 -13.09
C GLU A 42 0.57 -8.75 -11.75
N SER A 43 1.27 -7.70 -11.33
CA SER A 43 1.97 -7.65 -10.03
C SER A 43 1.00 -7.86 -8.86
N MET A 44 -0.15 -7.19 -8.89
CA MET A 44 -1.19 -7.36 -7.87
C MET A 44 -1.82 -8.75 -7.88
N THR A 45 -1.94 -9.39 -9.05
CA THR A 45 -2.45 -10.77 -9.16
C THR A 45 -1.50 -11.74 -8.46
N GLN A 46 -0.19 -11.65 -8.76
CA GLN A 46 0.84 -12.47 -8.12
C GLN A 46 0.91 -12.23 -6.61
N PHE A 47 0.76 -10.97 -6.19
CA PHE A 47 0.68 -10.62 -4.77
C PHE A 47 -0.53 -11.28 -4.10
N ALA A 48 -1.71 -11.20 -4.72
CA ALA A 48 -2.96 -11.69 -4.16
C ALA A 48 -3.01 -13.23 -4.03
N GLU A 49 -2.31 -13.96 -4.91
CA GLU A 49 -2.14 -15.42 -4.81
C GLU A 49 -1.57 -15.86 -3.47
N SER A 50 -0.70 -15.05 -2.86
CA SER A 50 -0.11 -15.33 -1.55
C SER A 50 -1.13 -15.32 -0.39
N PHE A 51 -2.30 -14.73 -0.61
CA PHE A 51 -3.35 -14.53 0.41
C PHE A 51 -4.64 -15.26 0.07
N ASN A 52 -4.65 -16.07 -0.99
CA ASN A 52 -5.86 -16.70 -1.54
C ASN A 52 -7.00 -15.70 -1.72
N ARG A 53 -6.66 -14.49 -2.21
CA ARG A 53 -7.58 -13.38 -2.43
C ARG A 53 -7.57 -13.02 -3.92
N ALA A 54 -8.69 -12.48 -4.41
CA ALA A 54 -8.73 -11.86 -5.73
C ALA A 54 -8.64 -10.35 -5.56
N MET A 55 -7.63 -9.73 -6.16
CA MET A 55 -7.45 -8.27 -6.17
C MET A 55 -7.53 -7.76 -7.60
N TYR A 56 -8.32 -6.71 -7.81
CA TYR A 56 -8.44 -6.05 -9.12
C TYR A 56 -8.13 -4.58 -8.98
N VAL A 57 -7.20 -4.12 -9.81
CA VAL A 57 -6.84 -2.71 -9.96
C VAL A 57 -7.99 -2.03 -10.70
N GLU A 58 -8.57 -1.01 -10.10
CA GLU A 58 -9.64 -0.19 -10.69
C GLU A 58 -9.08 1.10 -11.28
N ASP A 59 -8.03 1.66 -10.66
CA ASP A 59 -7.29 2.83 -11.15
C ASP A 59 -5.82 2.72 -10.75
N PHE A 60 -4.93 3.23 -11.58
CA PHE A 60 -3.49 3.27 -11.33
C PHE A 60 -2.82 4.44 -12.05
N GLN A 61 -2.05 5.20 -11.29
CA GLN A 61 -1.23 6.30 -11.79
C GLN A 61 0.13 6.24 -11.08
N SER A 62 1.20 6.30 -11.85
CA SER A 62 2.56 6.29 -11.30
C SER A 62 3.39 7.35 -12.01
N THR A 63 4.14 8.12 -11.23
CA THR A 63 4.98 9.21 -11.73
C THR A 63 6.36 9.13 -11.12
N ALA A 64 7.39 9.07 -11.97
CA ALA A 64 8.78 9.18 -11.57
C ALA A 64 9.32 10.59 -11.84
N THR A 65 9.90 11.22 -10.82
CA THR A 65 10.53 12.55 -10.89
C THR A 65 12.01 12.45 -10.55
N VAL A 66 12.87 12.92 -11.45
CA VAL A 66 14.33 12.98 -11.21
C VAL A 66 14.64 14.13 -10.25
N LEU A 67 15.18 13.82 -9.07
CA LEU A 67 15.56 14.82 -8.05
C LEU A 67 17.05 15.21 -8.13
N GLY A 68 17.88 14.42 -8.82
CA GLY A 68 19.31 14.66 -8.96
C GLY A 68 19.98 13.68 -9.93
N SER A 69 21.31 13.66 -9.96
CA SER A 69 22.07 12.83 -10.90
C SER A 69 21.94 11.32 -10.66
N ASN A 70 21.49 10.91 -9.48
CA ASN A 70 21.31 9.50 -9.11
C ASN A 70 20.11 9.25 -8.19
N ARG A 71 19.15 10.19 -8.14
CA ARG A 71 17.99 10.11 -7.24
C ARG A 71 16.70 10.31 -8.00
N VAL A 72 15.76 9.41 -7.79
CA VAL A 72 14.40 9.48 -8.34
C VAL A 72 13.40 9.39 -7.21
N ARG A 73 12.35 10.19 -7.26
CA ARG A 73 11.16 10.06 -6.43
C ARG A 73 10.05 9.46 -7.27
N VAL A 74 9.41 8.42 -6.76
CA VAL A 74 8.24 7.79 -7.35
C VAL A 74 7.04 8.08 -6.46
N ILE A 75 5.95 8.50 -7.09
CA ILE A 75 4.65 8.67 -6.45
C ILE A 75 3.67 7.80 -7.21
N GLU A 76 3.00 6.91 -6.48
CA GLU A 76 2.01 5.99 -7.03
C GLU A 76 0.68 6.18 -6.32
N HIS A 77 -0.38 6.12 -7.10
CA HIS A 77 -1.76 6.12 -6.64
C HIS A 77 -2.48 4.93 -7.26
N ALA A 78 -3.12 4.10 -6.44
CA ALA A 78 -3.89 2.96 -6.90
C ALA A 78 -5.21 2.82 -6.15
N VAL A 79 -6.23 2.35 -6.87
CA VAL A 79 -7.49 1.88 -6.28
C VAL A 79 -7.60 0.39 -6.55
N ILE A 80 -7.72 -0.41 -5.48
CA ILE A 80 -7.70 -1.87 -5.55
C ILE A 80 -8.94 -2.41 -4.87
N SER A 81 -9.79 -3.09 -5.64
CA SER A 81 -10.91 -3.86 -5.11
C SER A 81 -10.47 -5.23 -4.61
N GLY A 82 -11.15 -5.76 -3.59
CA GLY A 82 -10.77 -7.02 -2.96
C GLY A 82 -9.43 -6.95 -2.23
N PHE A 83 -8.95 -5.75 -1.88
CA PHE A 83 -7.73 -5.59 -1.09
C PHE A 83 -7.90 -6.16 0.32
N ALA A 84 -9.05 -5.96 0.97
CA ALA A 84 -9.39 -6.55 2.25
C ALA A 84 -10.48 -7.61 2.09
N ALA A 85 -10.44 -8.66 2.90
CA ALA A 85 -11.51 -9.66 2.93
C ALA A 85 -12.73 -9.08 3.64
N VAL A 86 -13.93 -9.41 3.14
CA VAL A 86 -15.20 -9.00 3.76
C VAL A 86 -16.06 -10.23 4.02
N GLU A 87 -16.30 -10.52 5.29
CA GLU A 87 -17.09 -11.67 5.74
C GLU A 87 -18.12 -11.21 6.76
N GLU A 88 -19.40 -11.50 6.52
CA GLU A 88 -20.50 -11.13 7.43
C GLU A 88 -20.54 -9.63 7.81
N GLY A 89 -20.06 -8.74 6.91
CA GLY A 89 -19.99 -7.30 7.14
C GLY A 89 -18.77 -6.83 7.93
N VAL A 90 -17.85 -7.73 8.28
CA VAL A 90 -16.55 -7.42 8.87
C VAL A 90 -15.50 -7.33 7.78
N VAL A 91 -14.79 -6.21 7.73
CA VAL A 91 -13.63 -6.00 6.87
C VAL A 91 -12.37 -6.45 7.60
N ASN A 92 -11.50 -7.20 6.92
CA ASN A 92 -10.25 -7.71 7.46
C ASN A 92 -9.08 -7.41 6.50
N THR A 93 -8.14 -6.57 6.94
CA THR A 93 -6.96 -6.16 6.14
C THR A 93 -5.79 -7.13 6.25
N ASP A 94 -5.95 -8.27 6.94
CA ASP A 94 -4.89 -9.25 7.15
C ASP A 94 -4.24 -9.69 5.81
N MET A 95 -2.91 -9.62 5.79
CA MET A 95 -2.03 -10.05 4.70
C MET A 95 -1.05 -11.13 5.22
N GLY A 96 -1.47 -11.95 6.18
CA GLY A 96 -0.73 -13.11 6.66
C GLY A 96 0.64 -12.77 7.25
N ASP A 97 1.68 -13.44 6.75
CA ASP A 97 3.07 -13.26 7.20
C ASP A 97 3.83 -12.21 6.37
N MET A 98 3.12 -11.33 5.67
CA MET A 98 3.76 -10.20 4.99
C MET A 98 4.49 -9.31 6.00
N GLU A 99 5.79 -9.14 5.78
CA GLU A 99 6.62 -8.23 6.56
C GLU A 99 7.03 -7.02 5.71
N PHE A 100 7.18 -5.89 6.38
CA PHE A 100 7.74 -4.67 5.83
C PHE A 100 8.70 -4.04 6.82
N ASP A 101 9.64 -3.24 6.31
CA ASP A 101 10.69 -2.61 7.10
C ASP A 101 10.42 -1.10 7.18
N LEU A 102 10.08 -0.63 8.39
CA LEU A 102 9.94 0.79 8.70
C LEU A 102 11.09 1.29 9.58
N THR A 103 12.31 0.79 9.40
CA THR A 103 13.45 1.27 10.20
C THR A 103 13.78 2.73 9.87
N GLY A 104 13.61 3.62 10.86
CA GLY A 104 13.90 5.05 10.75
C GLY A 104 12.67 5.93 10.56
N GLU A 105 12.76 7.17 11.03
CA GLU A 105 11.66 8.14 11.08
C GLU A 105 11.11 8.59 9.71
N ALA A 106 11.85 8.32 8.63
CA ALA A 106 11.42 8.66 7.27
C ALA A 106 10.42 7.64 6.68
N TYR A 107 10.23 6.49 7.33
CA TYR A 107 9.35 5.43 6.85
C TYR A 107 8.12 5.30 7.75
N SER A 108 6.95 5.40 7.14
CA SER A 108 5.69 5.25 7.86
C SER A 108 4.66 4.51 7.02
N LEU A 109 3.74 3.85 7.71
CA LEU A 109 2.52 3.29 7.14
C LEU A 109 1.34 3.93 7.87
N ALA A 110 0.43 4.53 7.12
CA ALA A 110 -0.82 5.04 7.64
C ALA A 110 -1.99 4.28 7.00
N ILE A 111 -2.88 3.73 7.82
CA ILE A 111 -4.12 3.10 7.37
C ILE A 111 -5.29 3.91 7.92
N SER A 112 -6.06 4.49 7.00
CA SER A 112 -7.30 5.18 7.32
C SER A 112 -8.48 4.24 7.05
N ILE A 113 -9.35 4.07 8.04
CA ILE A 113 -10.61 3.35 7.87
C ILE A 113 -11.80 4.32 7.83
N PRO A 114 -13.00 3.87 7.41
CA PRO A 114 -14.18 4.74 7.42
C PRO A 114 -14.45 5.35 8.81
N PRO A 115 -14.71 6.67 8.90
CA PRO A 115 -15.07 7.31 10.17
C PRO A 115 -16.29 6.65 10.81
N GLY A 116 -16.27 6.47 12.13
CA GLY A 116 -17.35 5.84 12.88
C GLY A 116 -17.41 4.31 12.78
N ALA A 117 -16.45 3.66 12.12
CA ALA A 117 -16.34 2.21 12.13
C ALA A 117 -16.12 1.66 13.55
N THR A 118 -16.75 0.53 13.87
CA THR A 118 -16.49 -0.19 15.11
C THR A 118 -15.26 -1.07 14.92
N ILE A 119 -14.21 -0.78 15.68
CA ILE A 119 -12.98 -1.59 15.68
C ILE A 119 -13.19 -2.86 16.47
N ILE A 120 -12.79 -3.98 15.86
CA ILE A 120 -12.76 -5.31 16.48
C ILE A 120 -11.33 -5.63 16.91
N GLU A 121 -10.36 -5.45 16.00
CA GLU A 121 -8.95 -5.76 16.26
C GLU A 121 -8.03 -4.82 15.48
N VAL A 122 -6.88 -4.47 16.08
CA VAL A 122 -5.74 -3.84 15.42
C VAL A 122 -4.46 -4.52 15.90
N ASN A 123 -3.69 -5.11 14.99
CA ASN A 123 -2.45 -5.82 15.30
C ASN A 123 -1.47 -5.73 14.11
N PRO A 124 -0.20 -5.30 14.30
CA PRO A 124 0.41 -4.88 15.57
C PRO A 124 -0.13 -3.54 16.07
N THR A 125 0.09 -3.24 17.34
CA THR A 125 -0.31 -1.96 17.94
C THR A 125 0.29 -0.79 17.15
N PRO A 126 -0.50 0.20 16.71
CA PRO A 126 0.00 1.38 16.01
C PRO A 126 0.88 2.22 16.93
N THR A 127 1.82 2.95 16.34
CA THR A 127 2.60 3.97 17.07
C THR A 127 1.70 5.14 17.47
N VAL A 128 0.80 5.56 16.58
CA VAL A 128 -0.12 6.69 16.80
C VAL A 128 -1.50 6.34 16.23
N VAL A 129 -2.55 6.76 16.93
CA VAL A 129 -3.93 6.81 16.40
C VAL A 129 -4.33 8.27 16.29
N ALA A 130 -4.66 8.73 15.09
CA ALA A 130 -5.10 10.09 14.79
C ALA A 130 -6.57 10.09 14.36
N ASP A 131 -7.29 11.15 14.76
CA ASP A 131 -8.70 11.41 14.40
C ASP A 131 -9.70 10.25 14.69
N GLY A 132 -9.28 9.26 15.47
CA GLY A 132 -10.08 8.10 15.87
C GLY A 132 -10.21 7.00 14.81
N ASN A 133 -9.73 7.21 13.58
CA ASN A 133 -9.86 6.25 12.46
C ASN A 133 -8.60 6.13 11.58
N VAL A 134 -7.50 6.80 11.95
CA VAL A 134 -6.22 6.73 11.24
C VAL A 134 -5.19 6.06 12.15
N TYR A 135 -4.62 4.96 11.68
CA TYR A 135 -3.65 4.14 12.41
C TYR A 135 -2.29 4.27 11.75
N ILE A 136 -1.28 4.67 12.52
CA ILE A 136 0.04 5.03 11.98
C ILE A 136 1.11 4.18 12.65
N TRP A 137 1.94 3.52 11.85
CA TRP A 137 3.15 2.82 12.26
C TRP A 137 4.35 3.57 11.70
N THR A 138 5.32 3.84 12.56
CA THR A 138 6.59 4.49 12.22
C THR A 138 7.69 3.95 13.12
N ASP A 139 8.91 3.85 12.58
CA ASP A 139 10.11 3.39 13.29
C ASP A 139 9.92 2.06 14.05
N THR A 140 9.19 1.11 13.45
CA THR A 140 8.89 -0.20 14.07
C THR A 140 9.93 -1.27 13.75
N GLY A 141 10.90 -0.94 12.88
CA GLY A 141 11.82 -1.92 12.30
C GLY A 141 11.10 -2.86 11.33
N LYS A 142 11.51 -4.13 11.31
CA LYS A 142 10.79 -5.18 10.58
C LYS A 142 9.54 -5.58 11.35
N THR A 143 8.38 -5.43 10.73
CA THR A 143 7.08 -5.74 11.34
C THR A 143 6.13 -6.36 10.32
N LYS A 144 5.09 -7.03 10.83
CA LYS A 144 4.04 -7.62 10.00
C LYS A 144 3.04 -6.57 9.53
N PHE A 145 2.56 -6.69 8.30
CA PHE A 145 1.51 -5.84 7.75
C PHE A 145 0.30 -5.80 8.71
N PRO A 146 -0.25 -4.62 9.04
CA PRO A 146 -1.29 -4.54 10.04
C PRO A 146 -2.58 -5.24 9.63
N LYS A 147 -3.02 -6.12 10.52
CA LYS A 147 -4.38 -6.64 10.58
C LYS A 147 -5.25 -5.63 11.32
N ILE A 148 -6.20 -5.05 10.60
CA ILE A 148 -7.30 -4.26 11.15
C ILE A 148 -8.59 -4.99 10.80
N GLN A 149 -9.37 -5.32 11.83
CA GLN A 149 -10.73 -5.84 11.70
C GLN A 149 -11.72 -4.79 12.17
N PHE A 150 -12.67 -4.45 11.31
CA PHE A 150 -13.68 -3.43 11.62
C PHE A 150 -15.01 -3.73 10.93
N ALA A 151 -16.09 -3.24 11.52
CA ALA A 151 -17.43 -3.31 10.97
C ALA A 151 -18.03 -1.90 10.84
N ARG A 152 -19.15 -1.80 10.12
CA ARG A 152 -19.93 -0.56 10.09
C ARG A 152 -20.42 -0.24 11.50
N GLY A 153 -20.21 0.99 11.95
CA GLY A 153 -20.70 1.45 13.26
C GLY A 153 -22.23 1.54 13.28
N GLU A 154 -22.78 1.54 14.49
CA GLU A 154 -24.20 1.81 14.75
C GLU A 154 -24.57 3.28 14.48
#